data_AF-A0A497FAV3-F1
#
_entry.id   AF-A0A497FAV3-F1
#
_cell.length_a   1.000
_cell.length_b   1.000
_cell.length_c   1.000
_cell.angle_alpha   90.00
_cell.angle_beta   90.00
_cell.angle_gamma   90.00
#
_symmetry.space_group_name_H-M   'P 1'
#
loop_
_entity.id
_entity.type
_entity.pdbx_description
1 polymer ?
#
loop_
_entity_poly.entity_id
_entity_poly.type
_entity_poly.pdbx_seq_one_letter_code
_entity_poly.pdbx_strand_id
1 'polypeptide(L)' 'MKRMFIDKETGKVVAVRGSSIRVYMPKELIDLLSRYDLEVEKLYGDYRMSEYRATSPRLIVVAKKR' A
#
# COMPACT_ATOMS: atom_id res chain seq x y z
N MET A 1 8.10 9.97 -4.72
CA MET A 1 8.60 11.18 -4.01
C MET A 1 10.09 11.00 -3.77
N LYS A 2 10.96 11.96 -4.12
CA LYS A 2 12.41 11.83 -3.89
C LYS A 2 12.74 12.33 -2.48
N ARG A 3 13.35 11.48 -1.65
CA ARG A 3 13.87 11.86 -0.34
C ARG A 3 15.39 11.96 -0.44
N MET A 4 15.93 13.14 -0.19
CA MET A 4 17.37 13.41 -0.23
C MET A 4 17.91 13.45 1.20
N PHE A 5 19.04 12.79 1.42
CA PHE A 5 19.77 12.82 2.67
C PHE A 5 21.05 13.60 2.45
N ILE A 6 21.24 14.66 3.23
CA ILE A 6 22.38 15.58 3.13
C ILE A 6 23.25 15.39 4.37
N ASP A 7 24.56 15.27 4.15
CA ASP A 7 25.56 15.27 5.20
C ASP A 7 25.64 16.68 5.80
N LYS A 8 25.47 16.78 7.12
CA LYS A 8 25.39 18.09 7.79
C LYS A 8 26.73 18.84 7.85
N GLU A 9 27.86 18.15 7.76
CA GLU A 9 29.18 18.76 7.89
C GLU A 9 29.72 19.22 6.52
N THR A 10 29.44 18.45 5.48
CA THR A 10 29.97 18.71 4.13
C THR A 10 28.96 19.31 3.17
N GLY A 11 27.67 19.33 3.53
CA GLY A 11 26.58 19.79 2.66
C GLY A 11 26.35 18.89 1.44
N LYS A 12 27.05 17.75 1.33
CA LYS A 12 26.96 16.84 0.19
C LYS A 12 25.73 15.94 0.30
N VAL A 13 25.11 15.66 -0.84
CA VAL A 13 24.02 14.69 -0.94
C VAL A 13 24.61 13.28 -0.78
N VAL A 14 24.25 12.59 0.29
CA VAL A 14 24.77 11.25 0.64
C VAL A 14 23.96 10.16 -0.02
N ALA A 15 22.65 10.37 -0.18
CA ALA A 15 21.77 9.41 -0.82
C ALA A 15 20.47 10.06 -1.32
N VAL A 16 19.96 9.55 -2.45
CA VAL A 16 18.62 9.85 -2.95
C VAL A 16 17.83 8.56 -2.98
N ARG A 17 16.81 8.43 -2.12
CA ARG A 17 15.85 7.32 -2.21
C ARG A 17 14.62 7.78 -2.99
N GLY A 18 14.38 7.15 -4.12
CA GLY A 18 13.13 7.28 -4.86
C GLY A 18 12.07 6.38 -4.24
N SER A 19 10.90 6.94 -3.92
CA SER A 19 9.68 6.15 -3.69
C SER A 19 8.77 6.23 -4.92
N SER A 20 8.29 5.09 -5.37
CA SER A 20 7.20 4.98 -6.35
C SER A 20 5.95 4.50 -5.62
N ILE A 21 4.83 5.17 -5.84
CA ILE A 21 3.52 4.75 -5.35
C ILE A 21 2.76 4.23 -6.57
N ARG A 22 2.15 3.05 -6.45
CA ARG A 22 1.17 2.55 -7.41
C ARG A 22 -0.20 2.58 -6.75
N VAL A 23 -1.18 3.08 -7.48
CA VAL A 23 -2.57 3.13 -7.04
C VAL A 23 -3.29 1.97 -7.72
N TYR A 24 -4.03 1.19 -6.94
CA TYR A 24 -4.85 0.10 -7.42
C TYR A 24 -6.28 0.31 -6.93
N MET A 25 -7.24 0.04 -7.80
CA MET A 25 -8.63 -0.13 -7.42
C MET A 25 -8.81 -1.43 -6.64
N PRO A 26 -9.84 -1.54 -5.77
CA PRO A 26 -10.07 -2.76 -4.99
C PRO A 26 -10.15 -4.03 -5.85
N LYS A 27 -10.82 -3.94 -7.01
CA LYS A 27 -10.91 -5.06 -7.96
C LYS A 27 -9.54 -5.48 -8.50
N GLU A 28 -8.71 -4.53 -8.90
CA GLU A 28 -7.36 -4.81 -9.42
C GLU A 28 -6.49 -5.48 -8.35
N LEU A 29 -6.66 -5.08 -7.09
CA LEU A 29 -5.94 -5.68 -5.98
C LEU A 29 -6.40 -7.12 -5.73
N ILE A 30 -7.71 -7.40 -5.79
CA ILE A 30 -8.25 -8.77 -5.67
C ILE A 30 -7.71 -9.66 -6.80
N ASP A 31 -7.80 -9.18 -8.05
CA ASP A 31 -7.32 -9.91 -9.22
C ASP A 31 -5.81 -10.18 -9.13
N LEU A 32 -5.05 -9.21 -8.61
CA LEU A 32 -3.61 -9.36 -8.38
C LEU A 32 -3.34 -10.43 -7.32
N LEU A 33 -4.00 -10.37 -6.17
CA LEU A 33 -3.80 -11.33 -5.07
C LEU A 33 -4.19 -12.75 -5.48
N SER A 34 -5.27 -12.90 -6.25
CA SER A 34 -5.72 -14.21 -6.75
C SER A 34 -4.66 -14.90 -7.63
N ARG A 35 -3.87 -14.15 -8.41
CA ARG A 35 -2.75 -14.71 -9.20
C ARG A 35 -1.62 -15.28 -8.35
N TYR A 36 -1.56 -14.92 -7.07
CA TYR A 36 -0.58 -15.42 -6.10
C TYR A 36 -1.20 -16.40 -5.10
N ASP A 37 -2.31 -17.04 -5.45
CA ASP A 37 -2.96 -18.08 -4.65
C ASP A 37 -3.46 -17.59 -3.27
N LEU A 38 -3.78 -16.29 -3.22
CA LEU A 38 -4.41 -15.64 -2.08
C LEU A 38 -5.88 -15.39 -2.40
N GLU A 39 -6.76 -15.91 -1.54
CA GLU A 39 -8.19 -15.67 -1.61
C GLU A 39 -8.57 -14.53 -0.67
N VAL A 40 -9.16 -13.46 -1.21
CA VAL A 40 -9.61 -12.32 -0.42
C VAL A 40 -10.92 -12.70 0.28
N GLU A 41 -10.90 -12.76 1.61
CA GLU A 41 -12.08 -13.10 2.42
C GLU A 41 -12.91 -11.86 2.75
N LYS A 42 -12.25 -10.75 3.13
CA LYS A 42 -12.93 -9.51 3.56
C LYS A 42 -12.14 -8.26 3.23
N LEU A 43 -12.87 -7.17 3.00
CA LEU A 43 -12.34 -5.82 2.84
C LEU A 43 -12.88 -4.91 3.93
N TYR A 44 -12.00 -4.20 4.61
CA TYR A 44 -12.34 -3.27 5.68
C TYR A 44 -11.94 -1.83 5.34
N GLY A 45 -12.78 -0.89 5.75
CA GLY A 45 -12.57 0.55 5.58
C GLY A 45 -11.74 1.20 6.69
N ASP A 46 -11.58 0.49 7.82
CA ASP A 46 -10.89 0.96 9.01
C ASP A 46 -10.45 -0.21 9.92
N TYR A 47 -9.75 0.11 11.00
CA TYR A 47 -9.29 -0.87 12.00
C TYR A 47 -10.38 -1.25 13.01
N ARG A 48 -11.62 -0.77 12.84
CA ARG A 48 -12.78 -1.14 13.66
C ARG A 48 -13.62 -2.22 12.98
N MET A 49 -13.09 -2.84 11.93
CA MET A 49 -13.76 -3.86 11.12
C MET A 49 -15.00 -3.35 10.39
N SER A 50 -15.10 -2.04 10.13
CA SER A 50 -16.17 -1.50 9.27
C SER A 50 -15.96 -1.97 7.84
N GLU A 51 -17.04 -2.34 7.15
CA GLU A 51 -16.99 -2.69 5.73
C GLU A 51 -16.38 -1.56 4.89
N TYR A 52 -15.57 -1.93 3.89
CA TYR A 52 -15.00 -0.96 2.96
C TYR A 52 -16.09 -0.26 2.13
N ARG A 53 -15.96 1.06 1.99
CA ARG A 53 -16.79 1.93 1.15
C ARG A 53 -15.89 2.87 0.34
N ALA A 54 -16.42 3.45 -0.73
CA ALA A 54 -15.67 4.43 -1.54
C ALA A 54 -15.20 5.66 -0.73
N THR A 55 -15.91 6.00 0.35
CA THR A 55 -15.57 7.09 1.27
C THR A 55 -14.70 6.64 2.45
N SER A 56 -14.32 5.36 2.50
CA SER A 56 -13.47 4.86 3.58
C SER A 56 -12.09 5.51 3.53
N PRO A 57 -11.52 5.88 4.70
CA PRO A 57 -10.22 6.54 4.75
C PRO A 57 -9.06 5.62 4.38
N ARG A 58 -9.28 4.30 4.34
CA ARG A 58 -8.28 3.28 4.02
C ARG A 58 -8.96 2.02 3.50
N LEU A 59 -8.19 1.20 2.78
CA LEU A 59 -8.56 -0.14 2.36
C LEU A 59 -7.63 -1.12 3.09
N ILE A 60 -8.22 -2.01 3.87
CA ILE A 60 -7.53 -3.10 4.56
C ILE A 60 -8.06 -4.40 3.98
N VAL A 61 -7.15 -5.24 3.49
CA VAL A 61 -7.52 -6.49 2.81
C VAL A 61 -7.10 -7.66 3.68
N VAL A 62 -8.07 -8.52 4.00
CA VAL A 62 -7.82 -9.81 4.66
C VAL A 62 -7.92 -10.88 3.60
N ALA A 63 -6.81 -11.59 3.41
CA ALA A 63 -6.72 -12.69 2.47
C ALA A 63 -6.12 -13.92 3.15
N LYS A 64 -6.57 -15.09 2.72
CA LYS A 64 -6.10 -16.39 3.17
C LYS A 64 -5.33 -17.06 2.03
N LYS A 65 -4.21 -17.69 2.36
CA LYS A 65 -3.53 -18.58 1.41
C LYS A 65 -4.37 -19.84 1.21
N ARG A 66 -4.61 -20.21 -0.05
CA ARG A 66 -5.31 -21.44 -0.38
C ARG A 66 -4.56 -22.68 0.10
#